data_AF-A0A919MHC0-F1
#
_entry.id   AF-A0A919MHC0-F1
#
_cell.length_a   1.000
_cell.length_b   1.000
_cell.length_c   1.000
_cell.angle_alpha   90.00
_cell.angle_beta   90.00
_cell.angle_gamma   90.00
#
_symmetry.space_group_name_H-M   'P 1'
#
loop_
_entity.id
_entity.type
_entity.pdbx_description
1 polymer ?
#
loop_
_entity_poly.entity_id
_entity_poly.type
_entity_poly.pdbx_seq_one_letter_code
_entity_poly.pdbx_strand_id
1 'polypeptide(L)'
;MTALADLVHSFAALLKPISSNAERLAEWISTARQEDLPHLHAFTRGLDRDRHAVDAAVTLPHHNGTTEGVNTKTKLLKRQMYGRAGFALLRHRILLG
;
A
#
# COMPACT_ATOMS: atom_id res chain seq x y z
N MET A 1 20.26 9.57 12.35
CA MET A 1 19.53 8.28 12.19
C MET A 1 18.16 8.26 12.89
N THR A 2 17.89 9.15 13.85
CA THR A 2 16.60 9.24 14.56
C THR A 2 15.46 9.75 13.68
N ALA A 3 15.67 10.84 12.93
CA ALA A 3 14.62 11.48 12.11
C ALA A 3 13.90 10.51 11.15
N LEU A 4 14.65 9.66 10.43
CA LEU A 4 14.05 8.65 9.55
C LEU A 4 13.20 7.65 10.34
N ALA A 5 13.70 7.15 11.47
CA ALA A 5 12.96 6.22 12.30
C ALA A 5 11.68 6.88 12.83
N ASP A 6 11.75 8.12 13.30
CA ASP A 6 10.60 8.86 13.82
C ASP A 6 9.53 9.09 12.75
N LEU A 7 9.94 9.41 11.52
CA LEU A 7 9.04 9.54 10.36
C LEU A 7 8.37 8.20 10.01
N VAL A 8 9.11 7.09 10.04
CA VAL A 8 8.54 5.77 9.79
C VAL A 8 7.52 5.38 10.86
N HIS A 9 7.83 5.58 12.15
CA HIS A 9 6.91 5.25 13.23
C HIS A 9 5.66 6.14 13.21
N SER A 10 5.83 7.44 12.98
CA SER A 10 4.70 8.38 12.87
C SER A 10 3.82 8.09 11.66
N PHE A 11 4.40 7.70 10.52
CA PHE A 11 3.63 7.22 9.37
C PHE A 11 2.86 5.94 9.68
N ALA A 12 3.50 4.96 10.33
CA ALA A 12 2.86 3.69 10.70
C ALA A 12 1.62 3.90 11.57
N ALA A 13 1.61 4.93 12.41
CA ALA A 13 0.44 5.29 13.21
C ALA A 13 -0.77 5.74 12.35
N LEU A 14 -0.54 6.27 11.13
CA LEU A 14 -1.61 6.65 10.18
C LEU A 14 -2.24 5.43 9.50
N LEU A 15 -1.57 4.26 9.51
CA LEU A 15 -2.09 3.03 8.90
C LEU A 15 -3.27 2.43 9.67
N LYS A 16 -3.55 2.91 10.89
CA LYS A 16 -4.81 2.65 11.59
C LYS A 16 -5.82 3.73 11.18
N PRO A 17 -6.84 3.41 10.36
CA PRO A 17 -7.67 4.45 9.77
C PRO A 17 -8.56 5.15 10.79
N ILE A 18 -8.52 6.48 10.78
CA ILE A 18 -9.43 7.36 11.53
C ILE A 18 -9.70 8.62 10.71
N SER A 19 -10.87 9.24 10.89
CA SER A 19 -11.31 10.39 10.07
C SER A 19 -10.34 11.58 10.10
N SER A 20 -9.63 11.81 11.22
CA SER A 20 -8.66 12.91 11.36
C SER A 20 -7.30 12.65 10.70
N ASN A 21 -7.05 11.45 10.15
CA ASN A 21 -5.74 11.14 9.56
C ASN A 21 -5.44 11.91 8.28
N ALA A 22 -6.43 12.45 7.57
CA ALA A 22 -6.18 13.24 6.36
C ALA A 22 -5.32 14.48 6.65
N GLU A 23 -5.65 15.20 7.73
CA GLU A 23 -4.90 16.37 8.20
C GLU A 23 -3.52 15.96 8.73
N ARG A 24 -3.46 14.92 9.57
CA ARG A 24 -2.20 14.38 10.12
C ARG A 24 -1.25 13.88 9.03
N LEU A 25 -1.78 13.34 7.93
CA LEU A 25 -1.01 12.95 6.77
C LEU A 25 -0.43 14.16 6.03
N ALA A 26 -1.19 15.25 5.91
CA ALA A 26 -0.68 16.49 5.31
C ALA A 26 0.47 17.08 6.13
N GLU A 27 0.32 17.10 7.46
CA GLU A 27 1.40 17.49 8.39
C GLU A 27 2.63 16.59 8.24
N TRP A 28 2.42 15.27 8.23
CA TRP A 28 3.50 14.31 8.07
C TRP A 28 4.25 14.51 6.74
N ILE A 29 3.54 14.73 5.63
CA ILE A 29 4.16 15.02 4.32
C ILE A 29 4.99 16.30 4.37
N SER A 30 4.50 17.35 5.04
CA SER A 30 5.23 18.61 5.21
C SER A 30 6.54 18.38 5.98
N THR A 31 6.46 17.71 7.14
CA THR A 31 7.63 17.39 7.96
C THR A 31 8.64 16.53 7.20
N ALA A 32 8.17 15.48 6.51
CA ALA A 32 9.00 14.59 5.70
C ALA A 32 9.77 15.30 4.57
N ARG A 33 9.32 16.48 4.14
CA ARG A 33 9.98 17.30 3.09
C ARG A 33 11.01 18.28 3.62
N GLN A 34 10.96 18.60 4.90
CA GLN A 34 11.95 19.48 5.53
C GLN A 34 13.22 18.73 5.92
N GLU A 35 13.13 17.40 6.04
CA GLU A 35 14.23 16.53 6.38
C GLU A 35 15.07 16.22 5.13
N ASP A 36 16.39 16.20 5.25
CA ASP A 36 17.30 15.89 4.13
C ASP A 36 17.35 14.36 3.86
N LEU A 37 16.22 13.82 3.42
CA LEU A 37 16.01 12.40 3.16
C LEU A 37 15.46 12.19 1.74
N PRO A 38 16.34 12.16 0.71
CA PRO A 38 15.93 12.11 -0.70
C PRO A 38 14.97 10.97 -1.06
N HIS A 39 15.10 9.81 -0.42
CA HIS A 39 14.20 8.67 -0.62
C HIS A 39 12.78 8.95 -0.09
N LEU A 40 12.66 9.70 1.01
CA LEU A 40 11.37 10.10 1.57
C LEU A 40 10.71 11.17 0.68
N HIS A 41 11.48 12.04 0.02
CA HIS A 41 10.95 12.97 -0.96
C HIS A 41 10.29 12.24 -2.14
N ALA A 42 10.89 11.15 -2.63
CA ALA A 42 10.26 10.34 -3.68
C ALA A 42 8.95 9.71 -3.21
N PHE A 43 8.91 9.22 -1.97
CA PHE A 43 7.71 8.68 -1.37
C PHE A 43 6.59 9.72 -1.25
N THR A 44 6.87 10.91 -0.72
CA THR A 44 5.85 11.99 -0.60
C THR A 44 5.32 12.45 -1.95
N ARG A 45 6.13 12.45 -3.01
CA ARG A 45 5.64 12.71 -4.39
C ARG A 45 4.67 11.64 -4.87
N GLY A 46 4.91 10.37 -4.50
CA GLY A 46 3.98 9.28 -4.78
C GLY A 46 2.66 9.45 -4.04
N LEU A 47 2.71 9.84 -2.76
CA LEU A 47 1.51 10.12 -1.97
C LEU A 47 0.65 11.24 -2.57
N ASP A 48 1.29 12.31 -3.05
CA ASP A 48 0.59 13.42 -3.70
C ASP A 48 -0.09 13.00 -5.01
N ARG A 49 0.58 12.17 -5.80
CA ARG A 49 0.07 11.72 -7.10
C ARG A 49 -1.27 10.98 -6.96
N ASP A 50 -1.40 10.18 -5.92
CA ASP A 50 -2.60 9.37 -5.63
C ASP A 50 -3.36 9.89 -4.39
N ARG A 51 -3.30 11.20 -4.12
CA ARG A 51 -3.73 11.80 -2.85
C ARG A 51 -5.12 11.36 -2.38
N HIS A 52 -6.10 11.37 -3.28
CA HIS A 52 -7.47 10.94 -2.96
C HIS A 52 -7.52 9.48 -2.45
N ALA A 53 -6.75 8.58 -3.06
CA ALA A 53 -6.71 7.18 -2.66
C ALA A 53 -5.97 7.01 -1.32
N VAL A 54 -4.90 7.78 -1.10
CA VAL A 54 -4.15 7.74 0.17
C VAL A 54 -4.98 8.29 1.32
N ASP A 55 -5.67 9.41 1.14
CA ASP A 55 -6.57 9.98 2.16
C ASP A 55 -7.68 8.98 2.50
N ALA A 56 -8.29 8.33 1.49
CA ALA A 56 -9.26 7.27 1.70
C ALA A 56 -8.66 6.07 2.47
N ALA A 57 -7.44 5.65 2.14
CA ALA A 57 -6.77 4.52 2.81
C ALA A 57 -6.50 4.77 4.29
N VAL A 58 -6.25 6.02 4.69
CA VAL A 58 -5.96 6.37 6.09
C VAL A 58 -7.19 6.87 6.87
N THR A 59 -8.33 7.08 6.22
CA THR A 59 -9.56 7.58 6.87
C THR A 59 -10.71 6.58 6.88
N LEU A 60 -10.78 5.69 5.90
CA LEU A 60 -11.87 4.71 5.75
C LEU A 60 -11.48 3.36 6.35
N PRO A 61 -12.45 2.56 6.83
CA PRO A 61 -12.18 1.22 7.37
C PRO A 61 -11.91 0.17 6.27
N HIS A 62 -11.81 0.59 5.00
CA HIS A 62 -11.66 -0.32 3.87
C HIS A 62 -10.19 -0.69 3.66
N HIS A 63 -9.94 -1.96 3.37
CA HIS A 63 -8.61 -2.46 3.04
C HIS A 63 -8.66 -3.40 1.83
N ASN A 64 -7.57 -3.47 1.06
CA ASN A 64 -7.46 -4.36 -0.10
C ASN A 64 -7.04 -5.80 0.26
N GLY A 65 -6.88 -6.13 1.55
CA GLY A 65 -6.35 -7.41 2.02
C GLY A 65 -6.98 -8.66 1.39
N THR A 66 -8.32 -8.73 1.28
CA THR A 66 -9.00 -9.86 0.63
C THR A 66 -8.63 -9.98 -0.85
N THR A 67 -8.66 -8.85 -1.57
CA THR A 67 -8.28 -8.77 -2.99
C THR A 67 -6.83 -9.16 -3.22
N GLU A 68 -5.91 -8.68 -2.37
CA GLU A 68 -4.50 -9.03 -2.42
C GLU A 68 -4.25 -10.51 -2.08
N GLY A 69 -5.05 -11.08 -1.17
CA GLY A 69 -5.04 -12.51 -0.89
C GLY A 69 -5.40 -13.34 -2.12
N VAL A 70 -6.47 -12.99 -2.83
CA VAL A 70 -6.89 -13.64 -4.08
C VAL A 70 -5.84 -13.47 -5.17
N ASN A 71 -5.27 -12.28 -5.33
CA ASN A 71 -4.18 -12.01 -6.26
C ASN A 71 -2.95 -12.87 -5.95
N THR A 72 -2.61 -13.02 -4.68
CA THR A 72 -1.49 -13.85 -4.21
C THR A 72 -1.72 -15.32 -4.51
N LYS A 73 -2.90 -15.87 -4.20
CA LYS A 73 -3.29 -17.26 -4.57
C LYS A 73 -3.17 -17.47 -6.08
N THR A 74 -3.70 -16.54 -6.86
CA THR A 74 -3.67 -16.61 -8.34
C THR A 74 -2.22 -16.61 -8.88
N LYS A 75 -1.38 -15.69 -8.38
CA LYS A 75 0.04 -15.62 -8.74
C LYS A 75 0.78 -16.90 -8.35
N LEU A 76 0.48 -17.47 -7.18
CA LEU A 76 1.07 -18.73 -6.72
C LEU A 76 0.72 -19.89 -7.65
N LEU A 77 -0.57 -20.08 -7.99
CA LEU A 77 -1.01 -21.13 -8.91
C LEU A 77 -0.32 -21.02 -10.28
N LYS A 78 -0.20 -19.80 -10.82
CA LYS A 78 0.52 -19.56 -12.09
C LYS A 78 2.01 -19.91 -11.98
N ARG A 79 2.66 -19.59 -10.85
CA ARG A 79 4.08 -19.89 -10.58
C ARG A 79 4.34 -21.39 -10.42
N GLN A 80 3.46 -22.11 -9.72
CA GLN A 80 3.54 -23.58 -9.60
C GLN A 80 3.50 -24.30 -10.95
N MET A 81 2.89 -23.65 -11.96
CA MET A 81 2.77 -24.18 -13.32
C MET A 81 3.86 -23.64 -14.27
N TYR A 82 4.90 -23.01 -13.72
CA TYR A 82 6.01 -22.40 -14.47
C TYR A 82 5.54 -21.45 -15.59
N GLY A 83 4.40 -20.76 -15.38
CA GLY A 83 3.81 -19.88 -16.37
C GLY A 83 3.21 -20.57 -17.61
N ARG A 84 3.21 -21.91 -17.67
CA ARG A 84 2.71 -22.70 -18.81
C ARG A 84 1.19 -22.89 -18.82
N ALA A 85 0.50 -22.33 -17.84
CA ALA A 85 -0.94 -22.42 -17.72
C ALA A 85 -1.63 -21.35 -18.59
N GLY A 86 -2.33 -21.79 -19.64
CA GLY A 86 -3.26 -20.93 -20.38
C GLY A 86 -4.48 -20.54 -19.54
N PHE A 87 -5.26 -19.56 -20.01
CA PHE A 87 -6.41 -19.03 -19.27
C PHE A 87 -7.41 -20.11 -18.83
N ALA A 88 -7.75 -21.06 -19.71
CA ALA A 88 -8.70 -22.13 -19.41
C ALA A 88 -8.26 -22.98 -18.20
N LEU A 89 -6.98 -23.34 -18.15
CA LEU A 89 -6.40 -24.15 -17.08
C LEU A 89 -6.27 -23.36 -15.77
N LEU A 90 -5.88 -22.08 -15.84
CA LEU A 90 -5.87 -21.19 -14.67
C LEU A 90 -7.28 -21.02 -14.09
N ARG A 91 -8.28 -20.76 -14.94
CA ARG A 91 -9.69 -20.64 -14.52
C ARG A 91 -10.17 -21.90 -13.83
N HIS A 92 -9.88 -23.08 -14.38
CA HIS A 92 -10.25 -24.36 -13.79
C HIS A 92 -9.65 -24.51 -12.38
N ARG A 93 -8.33 -24.26 -12.22
CA ARG A 93 -7.67 -24.37 -10.91
C ARG A 93 -8.08 -23.30 -9.89
N ILE A 94 -8.53 -22.14 -10.33
CA ILE A 94 -8.98 -21.06 -9.42
C ILE A 94 -10.42 -21.30 -8.94
N LEU A 95 -11.32 -21.73 -9.84
CA LEU A 95 -12.74 -21.87 -9.53
C LEU A 95 -13.11 -23.24 -8.95
N LEU A 96 -12.33 -24.29 -9.24
CA LEU A 96 -12.64 -25.68 -8.86
C LEU A 96 -11.57 -26.31 -7.96
N GLY A 97 -10.52 -25.57 -7.59
CA GLY A 97 -9.37 -26.07 -6.82
C GLY A 97 -9.07 -25.31 -5.53
#